data_AF-A0A3N4RSV4-F1
#
_entry.id   AF-A0A3N4RSV4-F1
#
_cell.length_a   1.000
_cell.length_b   1.000
_cell.length_c   1.000
_cell.angle_alpha   90.00
_cell.angle_beta   90.00
_cell.angle_gamma   90.00
#
_symmetry.space_group_name_H-M   'P 1'
#
loop_
_entity.id
_entity.type
_entity.pdbx_description
1 polymer ?
#
loop_
_entity_poly.entity_id
_entity_poly.type
_entity_poly.pdbx_seq_one_letter_code
_entity_poly.pdbx_strand_id
1 'polypeptide(L)'
;MQPRSAAAAGRDFPYTSRTTCYIEISEDGTVSHGTDSGTYERARSGKSTLYAVWPGEWSSHLFVIDDLDEYARAHGLVHDEKRTGLADHEHTVRWTLDPSETNPLGSYITIRVHLDCGCSIQDLGTFAGQMREQRGWDIATTGGWGGSSTSGTYMRARRKSLGA
;
A
#
# COMPACT_ATOMS: atom_id res chain seq x y z
N MET A 1 -12.92 15.54 29.86
CA MET A 1 -13.78 14.97 28.81
C MET A 1 -13.08 13.69 28.35
N GLN A 2 -13.74 12.54 28.38
CA GLN A 2 -13.10 11.29 27.91
C GLN A 2 -13.35 11.14 26.40
N PRO A 3 -12.32 10.81 25.60
CA PRO A 3 -12.47 10.54 24.17
C PRO A 3 -13.36 9.31 23.95
N ARG A 4 -14.15 9.32 22.88
CA ARG A 4 -15.00 8.19 22.49
C ARG A 4 -14.19 7.17 21.69
N SER A 5 -14.53 5.90 21.77
CA SER A 5 -13.93 4.86 20.90
C SER A 5 -14.44 5.00 19.46
N ALA A 6 -13.55 5.00 18.48
CA ALA A 6 -13.92 4.95 17.07
C ALA A 6 -14.45 3.56 16.70
N ALA A 7 -13.85 2.49 17.23
CA ALA A 7 -14.30 1.12 17.03
C ALA A 7 -15.75 0.91 17.53
N ALA A 8 -16.09 1.48 18.69
CA ALA A 8 -17.43 1.38 19.27
C ALA A 8 -18.50 2.17 18.48
N ALA A 9 -18.09 3.18 17.71
CA ALA A 9 -18.98 3.87 16.77
C ALA A 9 -19.26 3.03 15.51
N GLY A 10 -18.52 1.94 15.29
CA GLY A 10 -18.75 0.97 14.22
C GLY A 10 -18.70 1.61 12.84
N ARG A 11 -19.62 1.21 11.95
CA ARG A 11 -19.68 1.65 10.56
C ARG A 11 -20.02 3.14 10.39
N ASP A 12 -20.41 3.81 11.45
CA ASP A 12 -20.83 5.22 11.41
C ASP A 12 -19.65 6.18 11.59
N PHE A 13 -18.47 5.70 12.00
CA PHE A 13 -17.30 6.56 12.10
C PHE A 13 -16.75 6.91 10.71
N PRO A 14 -16.69 8.19 10.32
CA PRO A 14 -16.38 8.56 8.94
C PRO A 14 -14.87 8.73 8.73
N TYR A 15 -14.17 7.60 8.65
CA TYR A 15 -12.71 7.59 8.48
C TYR A 15 -12.22 8.34 7.23
N THR A 16 -13.02 8.40 6.17
CA THR A 16 -12.64 9.04 4.89
C THR A 16 -13.23 10.44 4.69
N SER A 17 -13.97 10.97 5.68
CA SER A 17 -14.57 12.30 5.52
C SER A 17 -13.50 13.38 5.48
N ARG A 18 -13.62 14.29 4.51
CA ARG A 18 -12.75 15.47 4.36
C ARG A 18 -12.85 16.46 5.52
N THR A 19 -13.87 16.32 6.36
CA THR A 19 -14.09 17.17 7.54
C THR A 19 -13.57 16.53 8.83
N THR A 20 -13.14 15.27 8.80
CA THR A 20 -12.52 14.60 9.95
C THR A 20 -11.05 15.05 10.05
N CYS A 21 -10.67 15.62 11.20
CA CYS A 21 -9.30 16.04 11.47
C CYS A 21 -8.60 15.02 12.37
N TYR A 22 -7.42 14.54 11.97
CA TYR A 22 -6.66 13.57 12.74
C TYR A 22 -5.55 14.24 13.53
N ILE A 23 -5.43 13.87 14.81
CA ILE A 23 -4.48 14.46 15.75
C ILE A 23 -3.67 13.32 16.36
N GLU A 24 -2.37 13.37 16.21
CA GLU A 24 -1.46 12.49 16.91
C GLU A 24 -0.95 13.17 18.19
N ILE A 25 -0.89 12.41 19.28
CA ILE A 25 -0.24 12.83 20.52
C ILE A 25 0.85 11.81 20.85
N SER A 26 2.10 12.24 20.84
CA SER A 26 3.27 11.42 21.20
C SER A 26 3.37 11.20 22.71
N GLU A 27 4.16 10.22 23.15
CA GLU A 27 4.43 9.93 24.57
C GLU A 27 4.96 11.14 25.36
N ASP A 28 5.68 12.05 24.72
CA ASP A 28 6.22 13.28 25.33
C ASP A 28 5.18 14.43 25.39
N GLY A 29 3.96 14.20 24.91
CA GLY A 29 2.88 15.19 24.85
C GLY A 29 2.94 16.09 23.62
N THR A 30 3.87 15.87 22.68
CA THR A 30 3.91 16.62 21.42
C THR A 30 2.67 16.31 20.58
N VAL A 31 2.06 17.37 20.03
CA VAL A 31 0.85 17.29 19.19
C VAL A 31 1.19 17.54 17.73
N SER A 32 0.79 16.63 16.85
CA SER A 32 1.00 16.71 15.39
C SER A 32 -0.27 16.33 14.62
N HIS A 33 -0.31 16.66 13.32
CA HIS A 33 -1.36 16.19 12.42
C HIS A 33 -1.08 14.72 12.07
N GLY A 34 -2.05 13.84 12.32
CA GLY A 34 -1.88 12.40 12.18
C GLY A 34 -2.49 11.78 10.93
N THR A 35 -1.94 12.01 9.74
CA THR A 35 -2.45 11.43 8.47
C THR A 35 -1.42 10.63 7.69
N ASP A 36 -0.17 10.60 8.13
CA ASP A 36 0.91 9.90 7.44
C ASP A 36 1.15 8.48 7.98
N SER A 37 1.88 7.69 7.20
CA SER A 37 2.27 6.33 7.56
C SER A 37 3.10 6.27 8.84
N GLY A 38 3.93 7.28 9.12
CA GLY A 38 4.72 7.37 10.34
C GLY A 38 3.85 7.52 11.58
N THR A 39 2.74 8.26 11.51
CA THR A 39 1.77 8.37 12.62
C THR A 39 1.14 7.03 12.94
N TYR A 40 0.69 6.28 11.92
CA TYR A 40 0.12 4.95 12.13
C TYR A 40 1.10 4.01 12.86
N GLU A 41 2.38 3.99 12.46
CA GLU A 41 3.40 3.14 13.09
C GLU A 41 3.70 3.53 14.55
N ARG A 42 3.76 4.84 14.84
CA ARG A 42 3.93 5.33 16.21
C ARG A 42 2.72 4.96 17.07
N ALA A 43 1.50 5.10 16.54
CA ALA A 43 0.28 4.73 17.25
C ALA A 43 0.20 3.23 17.53
N ARG A 44 0.51 2.40 16.52
CA ARG A 44 0.55 0.94 16.63
C ARG A 44 1.61 0.45 17.64
N SER A 45 2.78 1.08 17.67
CA SER A 45 3.85 0.71 18.61
C SER A 45 3.65 1.25 20.04
N GLY A 46 2.54 1.96 20.29
CA GLY A 46 2.22 2.57 21.58
C GLY A 46 2.99 3.85 21.88
N LYS A 47 3.82 4.34 20.95
CA LYS A 47 4.63 5.56 21.09
C LYS A 47 3.85 6.86 20.88
N SER A 48 2.66 6.74 20.30
CA SER A 48 1.70 7.83 20.20
C SER A 48 0.28 7.30 20.33
N THR A 49 -0.67 8.20 20.50
CA THR A 49 -2.09 7.90 20.44
C THR A 49 -2.71 8.74 19.33
N LEU A 50 -3.45 8.09 18.44
CA LEU A 50 -4.15 8.75 17.35
C LEU A 50 -5.58 9.08 17.78
N TYR A 51 -5.96 10.32 17.53
CA TYR A 51 -7.31 10.83 17.75
C TYR A 51 -7.89 11.37 16.45
N ALA A 52 -9.20 11.45 16.41
CA ALA A 52 -9.92 12.12 15.35
C ALA A 52 -10.99 13.04 15.93
N VAL A 53 -11.07 14.24 15.37
CA VAL A 53 -12.14 15.19 15.63
C VAL A 53 -13.14 15.06 14.49
N TRP A 54 -14.30 14.49 14.79
CA TRP A 54 -15.41 14.42 13.86
C TRP A 54 -16.42 15.54 14.16
N PRO A 55 -16.63 16.50 13.25
CA PRO A 55 -17.67 17.52 13.40
C PRO A 55 -19.05 16.89 13.18
N GLY A 56 -19.85 16.83 14.25
CA GLY A 56 -21.29 16.61 14.15
C GLY A 56 -22.04 17.88 13.77
N GLU A 57 -23.36 17.79 13.64
CA GLU A 57 -24.22 18.91 13.22
C GLU A 57 -24.18 20.13 14.18
N TRP A 58 -23.94 19.89 15.48
CA TRP A 58 -23.97 20.92 16.53
C TRP A 58 -22.77 20.89 17.48
N SER A 59 -21.91 19.87 17.40
CA SER A 59 -20.72 19.74 18.23
C SER A 59 -19.67 18.82 17.61
N SER A 60 -18.40 19.15 17.86
CA SER A 60 -17.28 18.27 17.51
C SER A 60 -17.03 17.28 18.64
N HIS A 61 -16.87 16.02 18.29
CA HIS A 61 -16.52 14.97 19.24
C HIS A 61 -15.09 14.49 18.98
N LEU A 62 -14.35 14.27 20.06
CA LEU A 62 -13.03 13.66 20.01
C LEU A 62 -13.17 12.14 20.14
N PHE A 63 -12.60 11.43 19.19
CA PHE A 63 -12.53 9.98 19.17
C PHE A 63 -11.07 9.54 19.31
N VAL A 64 -10.82 8.49 20.08
CA VAL A 64 -9.58 7.74 20.00
C VAL A 64 -9.71 6.74 18.85
N ILE A 65 -8.67 6.67 18.01
CA ILE A 65 -8.59 5.66 16.95
C ILE A 65 -7.98 4.40 17.57
N ASP A 66 -8.86 3.61 18.17
CA ASP A 66 -8.55 2.32 18.79
C ASP A 66 -8.67 1.13 17.82
N ASP A 67 -9.32 1.33 16.68
CA ASP A 67 -9.22 0.46 15.51
C ASP A 67 -8.26 1.07 14.47
N LEU A 68 -6.98 0.80 14.67
CA LEU A 68 -5.91 1.27 13.77
C LEU A 68 -5.95 0.57 12.41
N ASP A 69 -6.54 -0.62 12.32
CA ASP A 69 -6.64 -1.39 11.07
C ASP A 69 -7.68 -0.79 10.13
N GLU A 70 -8.86 -0.39 10.65
CA GLU A 70 -9.88 0.30 9.87
C GLU A 70 -9.43 1.71 9.46
N TYR A 71 -8.70 2.41 10.34
CA TYR A 71 -8.04 3.67 9.99
C TYR A 71 -7.04 3.47 8.84
N ALA A 72 -6.15 2.48 8.94
CA ALA A 72 -5.17 2.21 7.90
C ALA A 72 -5.84 1.84 6.57
N ARG A 73 -6.92 1.05 6.60
CA ARG A 73 -7.71 0.70 5.42
C ARG A 73 -8.33 1.94 4.77
N ALA A 74 -8.99 2.79 5.55
CA ALA A 74 -9.70 3.96 5.05
C ALA A 74 -8.79 4.99 4.40
N HIS A 75 -7.58 5.16 4.93
CA HIS A 75 -6.59 6.11 4.41
C HIS A 75 -5.62 5.49 3.40
N GLY A 76 -5.82 4.21 3.03
CA GLY A 76 -4.90 3.49 2.17
C GLY A 76 -3.49 3.34 2.76
N LEU A 77 -3.35 3.51 4.08
CA LEU A 77 -2.10 3.44 4.84
C LEU A 77 -1.70 1.99 5.17
N VAL A 78 -2.39 0.99 4.62
CA VAL A 78 -1.93 -0.40 4.60
C VAL A 78 -0.63 -0.46 3.78
N HIS A 79 0.51 -0.07 4.36
CA HIS A 79 1.86 -0.34 3.83
C HIS A 79 2.87 -0.65 4.96
N ASP A 80 3.08 -1.93 5.28
CA ASP A 80 4.07 -2.44 6.24
C ASP A 80 5.00 -3.34 5.42
N GLU A 81 6.32 -3.16 5.49
CA GLU A 81 7.35 -3.92 4.79
C GLU A 81 8.24 -4.78 5.71
N LYS A 82 7.70 -5.31 6.81
CA LYS A 82 7.81 -6.78 6.96
C LYS A 82 6.83 -7.51 6.02
N ARG A 83 5.85 -6.79 5.46
CA ARG A 83 4.67 -7.29 4.71
C ARG A 83 4.58 -6.90 3.21
N THR A 84 5.32 -5.90 2.71
CA THR A 84 5.27 -5.36 1.33
C THR A 84 6.26 -6.04 0.35
N GLY A 85 7.23 -6.81 0.86
CA GLY A 85 8.18 -7.62 0.09
C GLY A 85 7.62 -8.92 -0.50
N LEU A 86 6.35 -8.88 -0.92
CA LEU A 86 5.42 -9.94 -1.31
C LEU A 86 4.94 -10.89 -0.20
N ALA A 87 3.68 -10.69 0.21
CA ALA A 87 2.76 -11.73 0.71
C ALA A 87 1.36 -11.48 0.11
N ASP A 88 0.59 -12.57 -0.13
CA ASP A 88 -0.70 -12.66 -0.85
C ASP A 88 -1.51 -11.36 -0.95
N HIS A 89 -1.26 -10.59 -2.00
CA HIS A 89 -2.07 -9.45 -2.36
C HIS A 89 -2.15 -9.34 -3.88
N GLU A 90 -3.28 -8.83 -4.36
CA GLU A 90 -3.47 -8.59 -5.78
C GLU A 90 -2.79 -7.28 -6.17
N HIS A 91 -1.84 -7.33 -7.11
CA HIS A 91 -1.07 -6.16 -7.51
C HIS A 91 -1.84 -5.29 -8.50
N THR A 92 -1.87 -3.98 -8.25
CA THR A 92 -2.20 -3.03 -9.32
C THR A 92 -0.95 -2.84 -10.16
N VAL A 93 -0.88 -3.53 -11.29
CA VAL A 93 0.32 -3.67 -12.12
C VAL A 93 0.11 -3.10 -13.52
N ARG A 94 1.09 -2.33 -14.00
CA ARG A 94 1.21 -1.91 -15.40
C ARG A 94 2.55 -2.34 -15.96
N TRP A 95 2.61 -2.56 -17.26
CA TRP A 95 3.87 -2.90 -17.93
C TRP A 95 4.03 -2.17 -19.26
N THR A 96 5.28 -2.00 -19.69
CA THR A 96 5.64 -1.53 -21.03
C THR A 96 6.75 -2.41 -21.61
N LEU A 97 6.90 -2.42 -22.93
CA LEU A 97 8.11 -2.97 -23.55
C LEU A 97 9.33 -2.21 -23.04
N ASP A 98 10.41 -2.92 -22.72
CA ASP A 98 11.67 -2.25 -22.43
C ASP A 98 12.24 -1.63 -23.72
N PRO A 99 12.76 -0.40 -23.70
CA PRO A 99 13.30 0.25 -24.89
C PRO A 99 14.45 -0.51 -25.56
N SER A 100 15.16 -1.37 -24.82
CA SER A 100 16.23 -2.22 -25.35
C SER A 100 15.75 -3.52 -26.01
N GLU A 101 14.45 -3.83 -25.93
CA GLU A 101 13.89 -5.00 -26.57
C GLU A 101 13.80 -4.79 -28.09
N THR A 102 14.69 -5.47 -28.82
CA THR A 102 14.87 -5.31 -30.27
C THR A 102 14.35 -6.49 -31.08
N ASN A 103 13.96 -7.60 -30.43
CA ASN A 103 13.53 -8.80 -31.14
C ASN A 103 12.00 -8.96 -31.13
N PRO A 104 11.30 -8.59 -32.24
CA PRO A 104 9.86 -8.68 -32.33
C PRO A 104 9.33 -10.12 -32.39
N LEU A 105 10.18 -11.11 -32.67
CA LEU A 105 9.80 -12.52 -32.81
C LEU A 105 10.17 -13.36 -31.58
N GLY A 106 10.84 -12.76 -30.59
CA GLY A 106 11.23 -13.43 -29.35
C GLY A 106 10.02 -13.99 -28.59
N SER A 107 10.10 -15.26 -28.18
CA SER A 107 9.08 -15.92 -27.36
C SER A 107 9.04 -15.34 -25.94
N TYR A 108 10.19 -14.93 -25.41
CA TYR A 108 10.34 -14.13 -24.20
C TYR A 108 10.86 -12.74 -24.56
N ILE A 109 10.25 -11.71 -23.98
CA ILE A 109 10.60 -10.31 -24.17
C ILE A 109 10.93 -9.63 -22.85
N THR A 110 11.74 -8.58 -22.92
CA THR A 110 12.05 -7.72 -21.79
C THR A 110 10.98 -6.65 -21.65
N ILE A 111 10.40 -6.56 -20.46
CA ILE A 111 9.36 -5.60 -20.10
C ILE A 111 9.81 -4.78 -18.89
N ARG A 112 9.24 -3.59 -18.73
CA ARG A 112 9.30 -2.81 -17.49
C ARG A 112 7.97 -2.91 -16.78
N VAL A 113 8.02 -3.25 -15.51
CA VAL A 113 6.86 -3.41 -14.64
C VAL A 113 6.81 -2.27 -13.63
N HIS A 114 5.62 -1.70 -13.46
CA HIS A 114 5.30 -0.69 -12.47
C HIS A 114 4.20 -1.21 -11.54
N LEU A 115 4.46 -1.15 -10.23
CA LEU A 115 3.51 -1.54 -9.19
C LEU A 115 2.88 -0.26 -8.61
N ASP A 116 1.66 0.04 -9.04
CA ASP A 116 0.90 1.22 -8.59
C ASP A 116 0.34 1.04 -7.18
N CYS A 117 0.34 -0.20 -6.67
CA CYS A 117 0.06 -0.51 -5.27
C CYS A 117 1.19 -0.10 -4.30
N GLY A 118 2.30 0.44 -4.82
CA GLY A 118 3.44 0.88 -4.02
C GLY A 118 4.39 -0.24 -3.59
N CYS A 119 4.13 -1.48 -4.00
CA CYS A 119 4.99 -2.62 -3.65
C CYS A 119 6.33 -2.59 -4.36
N SER A 120 7.35 -3.15 -3.70
CA SER A 120 8.67 -3.36 -4.28
C SER A 120 8.95 -4.84 -4.49
N ILE A 121 9.46 -5.20 -5.66
CA ILE A 121 9.82 -6.59 -5.96
C ILE A 121 11.15 -6.90 -5.27
N GLN A 122 11.12 -7.72 -4.23
CA GLN A 122 12.30 -8.19 -3.50
C GLN A 122 12.70 -9.62 -3.88
N ASP A 123 11.70 -10.46 -4.19
CA ASP A 123 11.88 -11.83 -4.64
C ASP A 123 11.16 -12.06 -5.98
N LEU A 124 11.94 -12.29 -7.04
CA LEU A 124 11.40 -12.47 -8.39
C LEU A 124 10.58 -13.77 -8.51
N GLY A 125 10.93 -14.82 -7.78
CA GLY A 125 10.21 -16.09 -7.82
C GLY A 125 8.78 -15.96 -7.29
N THR A 126 8.64 -15.28 -6.16
CA THR A 126 7.36 -14.99 -5.51
C THR A 126 6.52 -14.09 -6.42
N PHE A 127 7.12 -13.07 -7.03
CA PHE A 127 6.41 -12.18 -7.95
C PHE A 127 5.94 -12.90 -9.21
N ALA A 128 6.77 -13.77 -9.77
CA ALA A 128 6.40 -14.61 -10.91
C ALA A 128 5.22 -15.54 -10.58
N GLY A 129 5.20 -16.15 -9.40
CA GLY A 129 4.09 -16.97 -8.93
C GLY A 129 2.77 -16.18 -8.88
N GLN A 130 2.80 -15.00 -8.25
CA GLN A 130 1.61 -14.15 -8.12
C GLN A 130 1.10 -13.63 -9.48
N MET A 131 1.99 -13.21 -10.38
CA MET A 131 1.57 -12.76 -11.72
C MET A 131 1.01 -13.90 -12.57
N ARG A 132 1.49 -15.12 -12.37
CA ARG A 132 0.92 -16.32 -13.00
C ARG A 132 -0.51 -16.57 -12.53
N GLU A 133 -0.76 -16.45 -11.24
CA GLU A 133 -2.10 -16.65 -10.66
C GLU A 133 -3.06 -15.50 -11.00
N GLN A 134 -2.60 -14.26 -10.85
CA GLN A 134 -3.43 -13.07 -11.03
C GLN A 134 -3.71 -12.74 -12.51
N ARG A 135 -2.70 -12.87 -13.37
CA ARG A 135 -2.75 -12.38 -14.77
C ARG A 135 -2.48 -13.46 -15.81
N GLY A 136 -2.16 -14.68 -15.40
CA GLY A 136 -1.73 -15.73 -16.32
C GLY A 136 -0.35 -15.45 -16.95
N TRP A 137 0.42 -14.52 -16.39
CA TRP A 137 1.73 -14.15 -16.93
C TRP A 137 2.77 -15.23 -16.64
N ASP A 138 3.67 -15.44 -17.60
CA ASP A 138 4.78 -16.38 -17.49
C ASP A 138 6.09 -15.58 -17.45
N ILE A 139 6.54 -15.29 -16.23
CA ILE A 139 7.74 -14.49 -15.94
C ILE A 139 8.93 -15.43 -15.79
N ALA A 140 10.03 -15.11 -16.47
CA ALA A 140 11.28 -15.84 -16.32
C ALA A 140 11.94 -15.48 -14.99
N THR A 141 12.15 -16.49 -14.14
CA THR A 141 12.82 -16.35 -12.84
C THR A 141 14.33 -16.53 -12.93
N THR A 142 14.83 -17.01 -14.08
CA THR A 142 16.25 -17.18 -14.37
C THR A 142 16.71 -16.11 -15.34
N GLY A 143 17.50 -15.14 -14.86
CA GLY A 143 18.05 -14.06 -15.69
C GLY A 143 18.15 -12.72 -14.99
N GLY A 144 18.62 -11.71 -15.73
CA GLY A 144 18.74 -10.33 -15.24
C GLY A 144 17.37 -9.71 -15.01
N TRP A 145 17.14 -9.29 -13.77
CA TRP A 145 16.05 -8.43 -13.36
C TRP A 145 16.62 -7.34 -12.46
N GLY A 146 15.93 -6.21 -12.40
CA GLY A 146 16.34 -5.11 -11.54
C GLY A 146 15.69 -3.82 -12.00
N GLY A 147 15.97 -2.73 -11.31
CA GLY A 147 15.40 -1.45 -11.66
C GLY A 147 15.17 -0.59 -10.44
N SER A 148 14.39 0.46 -10.62
CA SER A 148 14.04 1.38 -9.55
C SER A 148 12.55 1.66 -9.56
N SER A 149 12.01 2.08 -8.42
CA SER A 149 10.61 2.50 -8.28
C SER A 149 10.23 3.60 -9.28
N THR A 150 11.17 4.45 -9.68
CA THR A 150 10.94 5.56 -10.63
C THR A 150 10.93 5.10 -12.09
N SER A 151 11.77 4.13 -12.44
CA SER A 151 11.99 3.73 -13.84
C SER A 151 11.32 2.42 -14.23
N GLY A 152 10.68 1.76 -13.25
CA GLY A 152 10.12 0.43 -13.38
C GLY A 152 11.18 -0.65 -13.21
N THR A 153 10.73 -1.84 -12.79
CA THR A 153 11.59 -3.02 -12.69
C THR A 153 11.60 -3.72 -14.04
N TYR A 154 12.76 -3.85 -14.66
CA TYR A 154 12.90 -4.64 -15.88
C TYR A 154 12.97 -6.13 -15.53
N MET A 155 12.32 -6.95 -16.35
CA MET A 155 12.33 -8.41 -16.24
C MET A 155 11.91 -9.03 -17.57
N ARG A 156 12.03 -10.36 -17.69
CA ARG A 156 11.64 -11.08 -18.90
C ARG A 156 10.32 -11.83 -18.69
N ALA A 157 9.42 -11.75 -19.65
CA ALA A 157 8.14 -12.45 -19.63
C ALA A 157 7.81 -13.04 -21.00
N ARG A 158 7.03 -14.14 -21.02
CA ARG A 158 6.61 -14.79 -22.25
C ARG A 158 5.61 -13.90 -22.97
N ARG A 159 5.93 -13.49 -24.20
CA ARG A 159 5.15 -12.51 -24.99
C ARG A 159 3.66 -12.87 -25.05
N LYS A 160 3.35 -14.14 -25.31
CA LYS A 160 1.96 -14.64 -25.41
C LYS A 160 1.17 -14.55 -24.11
N SER A 161 1.83 -14.49 -22.95
CA SER A 161 1.18 -14.45 -21.64
C SER A 161 0.75 -13.04 -21.22
N LEU A 162 1.31 -11.98 -21.83
CA LEU A 162 1.06 -10.59 -21.44
C LEU A 162 -0.19 -9.96 -22.07
N GLY A 163 -0.84 -10.67 -23.00
CA GLY A 163 -2.04 -10.22 -23.72
C GLY A 163 -3.30 -11.02 -23.41
N ALA A 164 -3.29 -11.80 -22.33
CA ALA A 164 -4.44 -12.51 -21.79
C ALA A 164 -5.22 -11.62 -20.81
#